data_AF-A0A6C1KL81-F1
#
_entry.id   AF-A0A6C1KL81-F1
#
_cell.length_a   1.000
_cell.length_b   1.000
_cell.length_c   1.000
_cell.angle_alpha   90.00
_cell.angle_beta   90.00
_cell.angle_gamma   90.00
#
_symmetry.space_group_name_H-M   'P 1'
#
loop_
_entity.id
_entity.type
_entity.pdbx_description
1 polymer ?
#
loop_
_entity_poly.entity_id
_entity_poly.type
_entity_poly.pdbx_seq_one_letter_code
_entity_poly.pdbx_strand_id
1 'polypeptide(L)'
;MSEETDFFRLIGAIGDKAALFSAAGNAARKAVNEIVRAQLIADGTTLDEVRQIRTLLGPAAFAEALDGVPAPKTKVLLTRADPHGPALAQPGDRIKALLALADGSRAPAAAPEKPAKKAASRKAPAGKDVAAKDEAAKDQPAIAPAPRKRKITGRAALRVSEER
;
A
#
# COMPACT_ATOMS: atom_id res chain seq x y z
N MET A 1 30.22 -11.26 -29.52
CA MET A 1 28.79 -11.40 -29.17
C MET A 1 28.77 -11.81 -27.71
N SER A 2 28.26 -10.95 -26.83
CA SER A 2 28.20 -11.27 -25.40
C SER A 2 27.14 -12.34 -25.21
N GLU A 3 27.52 -13.53 -24.78
CA GLU A 3 26.57 -14.53 -24.30
C GLU A 3 25.94 -13.96 -23.03
N GLU A 4 24.76 -13.37 -23.18
CA GLU A 4 23.94 -12.96 -22.04
C GLU A 4 23.55 -14.25 -21.31
N THR A 5 24.23 -14.49 -20.20
CA THR A 5 24.07 -15.71 -19.43
C THR A 5 22.69 -15.68 -18.76
N ASP A 6 21.86 -16.67 -19.07
CA ASP A 6 20.60 -16.86 -18.37
C ASP A 6 20.86 -17.36 -16.94
N PHE A 7 20.87 -16.44 -15.99
CA PHE A 7 21.12 -16.72 -14.59
C PHE A 7 20.07 -17.64 -13.96
N PHE A 8 18.82 -17.65 -14.43
CA PHE A 8 17.80 -18.56 -13.93
C PHE A 8 18.09 -20.00 -14.37
N ARG A 9 18.58 -20.19 -15.59
CA ARG A 9 19.05 -21.50 -16.06
C ARG A 9 20.23 -22.02 -15.22
N LEU A 10 21.15 -21.16 -14.83
CA LEU A 10 22.27 -21.54 -13.95
C LEU A 10 21.79 -21.93 -12.54
N ILE A 11 20.85 -21.18 -11.96
CA ILE A 11 20.24 -21.52 -10.66
C ILE A 11 19.56 -22.88 -10.74
N GLY A 12 18.81 -23.15 -11.82
CA GLY A 12 18.21 -24.46 -12.08
C GLY A 12 19.23 -25.59 -12.10
N ALA A 13 20.33 -25.42 -12.86
CA ALA A 13 21.39 -26.42 -12.95
C ALA A 13 22.09 -26.70 -11.60
N ILE A 14 22.25 -25.68 -10.74
CA ILE A 14 22.75 -25.84 -9.37
C ILE A 14 21.75 -26.65 -8.54
N GLY A 15 20.45 -26.34 -8.65
CA GLY A 15 19.37 -27.06 -7.98
C GLY A 15 19.37 -28.56 -8.32
N ASP A 16 19.52 -28.90 -9.60
CA ASP A 16 19.56 -30.28 -10.09
C ASP A 16 20.74 -31.09 -9.55
N LYS A 17 21.81 -30.41 -9.12
CA LYS A 17 23.02 -31.02 -8.55
C LYS A 17 23.31 -30.52 -7.13
N ALA A 18 22.28 -30.19 -6.35
CA ALA A 18 22.41 -29.58 -5.03
C ALA A 18 23.34 -30.34 -4.06
N ALA A 19 23.45 -31.66 -4.19
CA ALA A 19 24.38 -32.48 -3.40
C ALA A 19 25.86 -32.09 -3.56
N LEU A 20 26.24 -31.55 -4.72
CA LEU A 20 27.60 -31.02 -4.96
C LEU A 20 27.85 -29.69 -4.25
N PHE A 21 26.78 -29.00 -3.84
CA PHE A 21 26.81 -27.66 -3.24
C PHE A 21 26.28 -27.67 -1.79
N SER A 22 26.43 -28.77 -1.06
CA SER A 22 25.88 -28.94 0.30
C SER A 22 26.31 -27.83 1.28
N ALA A 23 27.54 -27.34 1.16
CA ALA A 23 28.06 -26.23 1.96
C ALA A 23 27.38 -24.88 1.65
N ALA A 24 26.77 -24.72 0.47
CA ALA A 24 26.13 -23.49 0.02
C ALA A 24 24.63 -23.40 0.38
N GLY A 25 24.05 -24.41 1.05
CA GLY A 25 22.60 -24.49 1.28
C GLY A 25 21.98 -23.24 1.92
N ASN A 26 22.64 -22.67 2.94
CA ASN A 26 22.17 -21.42 3.57
C ASN A 26 22.28 -20.20 2.63
N ALA A 27 23.31 -20.14 1.79
CA ALA A 27 23.48 -19.06 0.82
C ALA A 27 22.43 -19.17 -0.30
N ALA A 28 22.18 -20.39 -0.80
CA ALA A 28 21.15 -20.67 -1.79
C ALA A 28 19.75 -20.29 -1.26
N ARG A 29 19.42 -20.67 -0.02
CA ARG A 29 18.15 -20.29 0.63
C ARG A 29 17.99 -18.77 0.74
N LYS A 30 19.06 -18.05 1.12
CA LYS A 30 19.05 -16.58 1.18
C LYS A 30 18.83 -15.97 -0.22
N ALA A 31 19.54 -16.44 -1.23
CA ALA A 31 19.41 -15.95 -2.60
C ALA A 31 17.99 -16.17 -3.15
N VAL A 32 17.41 -17.36 -2.94
CA VAL A 32 16.02 -17.64 -3.32
C VAL A 32 15.05 -16.69 -2.61
N ASN A 33 15.19 -16.52 -1.30
CA ASN A 33 14.35 -15.58 -0.55
C ASN A 33 14.50 -14.13 -1.04
N GLU A 34 15.70 -13.69 -1.40
CA GLU A 34 15.94 -12.35 -1.95
C GLU A 34 15.28 -12.16 -3.32
N ILE A 35 15.41 -13.14 -4.23
CA ILE A 35 14.76 -13.13 -5.54
C ILE A 35 13.24 -13.05 -5.38
N VAL A 36 12.67 -13.89 -4.52
CA VAL A 36 11.22 -13.93 -4.27
C VAL A 36 10.76 -12.61 -3.66
N ARG A 37 11.47 -12.07 -2.66
CA ARG A 37 11.14 -10.78 -2.04
C ARG A 37 11.20 -9.65 -3.05
N ALA A 38 12.23 -9.62 -3.91
CA ALA A 38 12.34 -8.64 -4.97
C ALA A 38 11.13 -8.68 -5.91
N GLN A 39 10.69 -9.88 -6.31
CA GLN A 39 9.49 -10.05 -7.12
C GLN A 39 8.20 -9.63 -6.40
N LEU A 40 8.05 -9.98 -5.11
CA LEU A 40 6.87 -9.62 -4.33
C LEU A 40 6.72 -8.10 -4.16
N ILE A 41 7.83 -7.37 -4.05
CA ILE A 41 7.83 -5.92 -3.83
C ILE A 41 7.99 -5.10 -5.12
N ALA A 42 8.20 -5.76 -6.25
CA ALA A 42 8.27 -5.10 -7.54
C ALA A 42 6.96 -4.35 -7.82
N ASP A 43 7.06 -3.21 -8.50
CA ASP A 43 5.88 -2.48 -8.94
C ASP A 43 5.18 -3.29 -10.03
N GLY A 44 3.86 -3.36 -9.97
CA GLY A 44 3.06 -4.15 -10.92
C GLY A 44 2.78 -5.61 -10.53
N THR A 45 3.46 -6.18 -9.52
CA THR A 45 3.17 -7.55 -9.06
C THR A 45 1.70 -7.72 -8.69
N THR A 46 1.03 -8.63 -9.39
CA THR A 46 -0.40 -8.93 -9.29
C THR A 46 -0.68 -10.02 -8.26
N LEU A 47 -1.92 -10.11 -7.79
CA LEU A 47 -2.32 -11.21 -6.90
C LEU A 47 -2.18 -12.59 -7.57
N ASP A 48 -2.39 -12.67 -8.89
CA ASP A 48 -2.22 -13.92 -9.63
C ASP A 48 -0.77 -14.40 -9.60
N GLU A 49 0.19 -13.50 -9.88
CA GLU A 49 1.62 -13.82 -9.77
C GLU A 49 2.00 -14.22 -8.35
N VAL A 50 1.46 -13.57 -7.31
CA VAL A 50 1.67 -13.97 -5.91
C VAL A 50 1.19 -15.40 -5.66
N ARG A 51 0.03 -15.79 -6.20
CA ARG A 51 -0.52 -17.15 -6.10
C ARG A 51 0.33 -18.16 -6.87
N GLN A 52 0.82 -17.79 -8.04
CA GLN A 52 1.74 -18.62 -8.83
C GLN A 52 3.07 -18.85 -8.08
N ILE A 53 3.66 -17.79 -7.51
CA ILE A 53 4.89 -17.88 -6.70
C ILE A 53 4.66 -18.78 -5.48
N ARG A 54 3.54 -18.64 -4.76
CA ARG A 54 3.20 -19.53 -3.65
C ARG A 54 3.08 -20.98 -4.11
N THR A 55 2.45 -21.22 -5.25
CA THR A 55 2.26 -22.57 -5.80
C THR A 55 3.61 -23.20 -6.18
N LEU A 56 4.51 -22.42 -6.77
CA LEU A 56 5.86 -22.85 -7.14
C LEU A 56 6.73 -23.22 -5.92
N LEU A 57 6.71 -22.40 -4.88
CA LEU A 57 7.58 -22.58 -3.70
C LEU A 57 6.98 -23.54 -2.65
N GLY A 58 5.66 -23.68 -2.65
CA GLY A 58 4.91 -24.29 -1.57
C GLY A 58 4.73 -23.37 -0.35
N PRO A 59 3.85 -23.75 0.60
CA PRO A 59 3.39 -22.86 1.66
C PRO A 59 4.50 -22.37 2.62
N ALA A 60 5.39 -23.27 3.03
CA ALA A 60 6.40 -22.97 4.04
C ALA A 60 7.48 -22.01 3.52
N ALA A 61 8.04 -22.28 2.34
CA ALA A 61 9.05 -21.41 1.73
C ALA A 61 8.46 -20.05 1.32
N PHE A 62 7.21 -20.02 0.84
CA PHE A 62 6.52 -18.77 0.57
C PHE A 62 6.32 -17.92 1.84
N ALA A 63 5.88 -18.54 2.94
CA ALA A 63 5.69 -17.85 4.22
C ALA A 63 7.01 -17.26 4.75
N GLU A 64 8.11 -18.00 4.64
CA GLU A 64 9.44 -17.53 5.02
C GLU A 64 9.91 -16.35 4.15
N ALA A 65 9.71 -16.42 2.84
CA ALA A 65 10.05 -15.32 1.94
C ALA A 65 9.24 -14.06 2.29
N LEU A 66 7.94 -14.22 2.53
CA LEU A 66 7.03 -13.14 2.87
C LEU A 66 7.32 -12.50 4.24
N ASP A 67 7.71 -13.30 5.23
CA ASP A 67 8.05 -12.82 6.58
C ASP A 67 9.21 -11.83 6.58
N GLY A 68 10.19 -12.02 5.69
CA GLY A 68 11.29 -11.07 5.54
C GLY A 68 11.02 -9.87 4.64
N VAL A 69 9.78 -9.66 4.17
CA VAL A 69 9.40 -8.43 3.48
C VAL A 69 9.25 -7.29 4.49
N PRO A 70 9.87 -6.11 4.27
CA PRO A 70 9.73 -4.99 5.19
C PRO A 70 8.28 -4.54 5.36
N ALA A 71 7.86 -4.24 6.59
CA ALA A 71 6.47 -3.90 6.91
C ALA A 71 5.81 -2.82 6.00
N PRO A 72 6.52 -1.74 5.57
CA PRO A 72 5.96 -0.78 4.62
C PRO A 72 5.64 -1.42 3.26
N LYS A 73 6.51 -2.33 2.77
CA LYS A 73 6.33 -3.04 1.50
C LYS A 73 5.23 -4.09 1.60
N THR A 74 5.11 -4.79 2.73
CA THR A 74 3.99 -5.71 3.00
C THR A 74 2.64 -4.98 2.96
N LYS A 75 2.58 -3.76 3.52
CA LYS A 75 1.39 -2.91 3.43
C LYS A 75 1.06 -2.56 1.97
N VAL A 76 2.06 -2.12 1.19
CA VAL A 76 1.89 -1.78 -0.23
C VAL A 76 1.42 -2.98 -1.05
N LEU A 77 2.03 -4.15 -0.84
CA LEU A 77 1.63 -5.39 -1.49
C LEU A 77 0.17 -5.76 -1.15
N LEU A 78 -0.22 -5.68 0.13
CA LEU A 78 -1.59 -5.95 0.55
C LEU A 78 -2.59 -4.97 -0.08
N THR A 79 -2.29 -3.67 -0.12
CA THR A 79 -3.18 -2.68 -0.76
C THR A 79 -3.33 -2.88 -2.26
N ARG A 80 -2.37 -3.52 -2.93
CA ARG A 80 -2.48 -3.88 -4.35
C ARG A 80 -3.28 -5.16 -4.55
N ALA A 81 -2.99 -6.18 -3.74
CA ALA A 81 -3.67 -7.47 -3.79
C ALA A 81 -5.15 -7.38 -3.36
N ASP A 82 -5.46 -6.43 -2.47
CA ASP A 82 -6.79 -6.26 -1.88
C ASP A 82 -7.10 -4.78 -1.62
N PRO A 83 -7.40 -4.00 -2.68
CA PRO A 83 -7.55 -2.54 -2.59
C PRO A 83 -8.72 -2.08 -1.72
N HIS A 84 -9.75 -2.91 -1.60
CA HIS A 84 -10.94 -2.64 -0.80
C HIS A 84 -10.93 -3.41 0.53
N GLY A 85 -9.82 -4.05 0.85
CA GLY A 85 -9.63 -4.84 2.06
C GLY A 85 -9.63 -3.98 3.33
N PRO A 86 -9.78 -4.63 4.50
CA PRO A 86 -9.67 -3.95 5.78
C PRO A 86 -8.26 -3.36 5.96
N ALA A 87 -8.18 -2.16 6.52
CA ALA A 87 -6.93 -1.52 6.83
C ALA A 87 -6.29 -2.17 8.08
N LEU A 88 -5.27 -3.00 7.87
CA LEU A 88 -4.58 -3.69 8.96
C LEU A 88 -3.43 -2.86 9.53
N ALA A 89 -3.46 -2.62 10.85
CA ALA A 89 -2.45 -1.81 11.54
C ALA A 89 -1.16 -2.59 11.84
N GLN A 90 -1.28 -3.86 12.25
CA GLN A 90 -0.15 -4.67 12.68
C GLN A 90 0.53 -5.35 11.49
N PRO A 91 1.88 -5.39 11.44
CA PRO A 91 2.61 -6.11 10.40
C PRO A 91 2.24 -7.59 10.30
N GLY A 92 2.11 -8.28 11.44
CA GLY A 92 1.75 -9.70 11.47
C GLY A 92 0.38 -10.00 10.85
N ASP A 93 -0.61 -9.13 11.08
CA ASP A 93 -1.94 -9.30 10.49
C ASP A 93 -1.92 -9.09 8.97
N ARG A 94 -1.07 -8.19 8.46
CA ARG A 94 -0.87 -8.01 7.01
C ARG A 94 -0.26 -9.27 6.38
N ILE A 95 0.71 -9.89 7.03
CA ILE A 95 1.31 -11.15 6.57
C ILE A 95 0.24 -12.24 6.53
N LYS A 96 -0.54 -12.42 7.60
CA LYS A 96 -1.65 -13.40 7.64
C LYS A 96 -2.66 -13.16 6.52
N ALA A 97 -3.05 -11.92 6.27
CA ALA A 97 -3.98 -11.57 5.21
C ALA A 97 -3.41 -11.87 3.81
N LEU A 98 -2.13 -11.60 3.58
CA LEU A 98 -1.46 -11.94 2.32
C LEU A 98 -1.35 -13.45 2.10
N LEU A 99 -1.04 -14.22 3.15
CA LEU A 99 -1.05 -15.68 3.08
C LEU A 99 -2.43 -16.21 2.69
N ALA A 100 -3.50 -15.69 3.28
CA ALA A 100 -4.88 -16.08 2.98
C ALA A 100 -5.33 -15.68 1.56
N LEU A 101 -4.83 -14.56 1.03
CA LEU A 101 -5.09 -14.16 -0.36
C LEU A 101 -4.33 -15.05 -1.35
N ALA A 102 -3.10 -15.42 -1.00
CA ALA A 102 -2.21 -16.24 -1.81
C ALA A 102 -2.63 -17.72 -1.85
N ASP A 103 -3.18 -18.26 -0.76
CA ASP A 103 -3.70 -19.63 -0.72
C ASP A 103 -5.14 -19.77 -1.23
N GLY A 104 -5.83 -18.65 -1.45
CA GLY A 104 -7.21 -18.63 -1.94
C GLY A 104 -8.27 -18.88 -0.87
N SER A 105 -7.90 -19.04 0.40
CA SER A 105 -8.85 -19.11 1.52
C SER A 105 -9.64 -17.82 1.71
N ARG A 106 -9.11 -16.70 1.17
CA ARG A 106 -9.75 -15.40 1.14
C ARG A 106 -9.73 -14.82 -0.28
N ALA A 107 -10.88 -14.29 -0.72
CA ALA A 107 -10.96 -13.47 -1.92
C ALA A 107 -10.68 -11.99 -1.60
N PRO A 108 -10.17 -11.20 -2.57
CA PRO A 108 -10.13 -9.74 -2.46
C PRO A 108 -11.52 -9.18 -2.15
N ALA A 109 -11.57 -8.13 -1.35
CA ALA A 109 -12.82 -7.46 -1.03
C ALA A 109 -13.41 -6.79 -2.27
N ALA A 110 -14.73 -6.87 -2.41
CA ALA A 110 -15.46 -6.23 -3.50
C ALA A 110 -15.40 -4.70 -3.37
N ALA A 111 -15.43 -4.01 -4.52
CA ALA A 111 -15.53 -2.56 -4.54
C ALA A 111 -16.87 -2.11 -3.89
N PRO A 112 -16.86 -1.05 -3.08
CA PRO A 112 -18.09 -0.53 -2.48
C PRO A 112 -19.06 -0.04 -3.57
N GLU A 113 -20.32 -0.45 -3.49
CA GLU A 113 -21.36 0.05 -4.37
C GLU A 113 -21.56 1.55 -4.14
N LYS A 114 -21.52 2.34 -5.21
CA LYS A 114 -21.79 3.78 -5.12
C LYS A 114 -23.26 3.98 -4.75
N PRO A 115 -23.59 4.77 -3.72
CA PRO A 115 -24.97 5.05 -3.39
C PRO A 115 -25.64 5.74 -4.59
N ALA A 116 -26.77 5.18 -5.04
CA ALA A 116 -27.56 5.73 -6.13
C ALA A 116 -27.87 7.20 -5.83
N LYS A 117 -27.44 8.11 -6.71
CA LYS A 117 -27.80 9.53 -6.62
C LYS A 117 -29.32 9.62 -6.65
N LYS A 118 -29.93 10.03 -5.54
CA LYS A 118 -31.35 10.43 -5.52
C LYS A 118 -31.53 11.52 -6.59
N ALA A 119 -32.44 11.28 -7.52
CA ALA A 119 -32.77 12.22 -8.57
C ALA A 119 -33.14 13.57 -7.94
N ALA A 120 -32.38 14.62 -8.26
CA ALA A 120 -32.72 15.97 -7.85
C ALA A 120 -34.05 16.34 -8.49
N SER A 121 -35.08 16.50 -7.67
CA SER A 121 -36.39 16.98 -8.10
C SER A 121 -36.21 18.37 -8.72
N ARG A 122 -36.46 18.50 -10.03
CA ARG A 122 -36.45 19.78 -10.75
C ARG A 122 -37.49 20.71 -10.12
N LYS A 123 -37.06 21.75 -9.42
CA LYS A 123 -37.93 22.91 -9.14
C LYS A 123 -38.14 23.68 -10.46
N ALA A 124 -39.40 23.88 -10.83
CA ALA A 124 -39.79 24.72 -11.96
C ALA A 124 -39.44 26.20 -11.69
N PRO A 125 -39.12 27.00 -12.73
CA PRO A 125 -38.85 28.42 -12.57
C PRO A 125 -40.16 29.20 -12.44
N ALA A 126 -40.35 29.89 -11.31
CA ALA A 126 -41.39 30.91 -11.17
C ALA A 126 -40.84 32.25 -11.70
N GLY A 127 -41.67 32.93 -12.49
CA GLY A 127 -41.34 34.12 -13.27
C GLY A 127 -41.11 35.41 -12.49
N LYS A 128 -40.65 36.41 -13.25
CA LYS A 128 -40.38 37.82 -12.93
C LYS A 128 -41.61 38.55 -12.34
N ASP A 129 -41.42 39.48 -11.40
CA ASP A 129 -41.38 40.93 -11.72
C ASP A 129 -41.19 41.87 -10.49
N VAL A 130 -40.29 42.83 -10.74
CA VAL A 130 -39.96 44.20 -10.27
C VAL A 130 -40.52 44.87 -8.98
N ALA A 131 -39.59 45.63 -8.35
CA ALA A 131 -39.71 46.94 -7.65
C ALA A 131 -40.39 47.02 -6.26
N ALA A 132 -39.95 47.80 -5.27
CA ALA A 132 -38.82 48.70 -5.07
C ALA A 132 -38.76 49.10 -3.58
N LYS A 133 -37.63 49.73 -3.18
CA LYS A 133 -37.51 50.89 -2.28
C LYS A 133 -36.67 50.71 -1.00
N ASP A 134 -35.81 51.72 -0.87
CA ASP A 134 -34.64 52.00 -0.04
C ASP A 134 -34.79 52.07 1.49
N GLU A 135 -33.62 51.86 2.14
CA GLU A 135 -33.02 52.56 3.32
C GLU A 135 -33.76 52.55 4.67
N ALA A 136 -33.14 52.53 5.87
CA ALA A 136 -31.74 52.51 6.33
C ALA A 136 -31.69 52.22 7.86
N ALA A 137 -30.47 51.94 8.36
CA ALA A 137 -29.95 52.06 9.75
C ALA A 137 -30.38 50.99 10.78
N LYS A 138 -29.51 50.02 11.11
CA LYS A 138 -28.43 50.04 12.14
C LYS A 138 -28.93 50.29 13.57
N ASP A 139 -28.88 49.27 14.43
CA ASP A 139 -27.93 49.25 15.56
C ASP A 139 -27.82 47.86 16.24
N GLN A 140 -26.70 47.70 16.95
CA GLN A 140 -26.29 46.68 17.93
C GLN A 140 -25.31 45.54 17.50
N PRO A 141 -24.12 45.48 18.14
CA PRO A 141 -23.03 44.59 17.78
C PRO A 141 -23.08 43.22 18.48
N ALA A 142 -22.64 42.21 17.73
CA ALA A 142 -22.54 40.82 18.16
C ALA A 142 -21.30 40.55 19.03
N ILE A 143 -21.54 39.67 19.99
CA ILE A 143 -20.63 39.06 20.96
C ILE A 143 -19.52 38.24 20.26
N ALA A 144 -18.31 38.31 20.81
CA ALA A 144 -17.10 37.61 20.36
C ALA A 144 -17.25 36.06 20.33
N PRO A 145 -16.35 35.35 19.61
CA PRO A 145 -15.28 34.67 20.34
C PRO A 145 -13.91 34.57 19.62
N ALA A 146 -12.86 34.89 20.38
CA ALA A 146 -11.63 34.12 20.71
C ALA A 146 -10.83 33.29 19.65
N PRO A 147 -9.53 33.02 19.89
CA PRO A 147 -8.47 33.17 18.89
C PRO A 147 -8.03 31.88 18.18
N ARG A 148 -7.65 32.03 16.90
CA ARG A 148 -7.09 30.95 16.07
C ARG A 148 -5.63 30.67 16.46
N LYS A 149 -5.37 29.47 16.99
CA LYS A 149 -4.01 28.92 17.21
C LYS A 149 -3.26 28.83 15.87
N ARG A 150 -2.24 29.65 15.66
CA ARG A 150 -1.23 29.45 14.61
C ARG A 150 -0.25 28.38 15.08
N LYS A 151 -0.25 27.22 14.41
CA LYS A 151 0.77 26.19 14.62
C LYS A 151 2.04 26.65 13.89
N ILE A 152 3.04 27.03 14.67
CA ILE A 152 4.37 27.41 14.20
C ILE A 152 4.97 26.22 13.45
N THR A 153 5.26 26.45 12.18
CA THR A 153 6.08 25.60 11.33
C THR A 153 7.56 25.84 11.65
N GLY A 154 8.31 24.75 11.83
CA GLY A 154 9.69 24.67 11.32
C GLY A 154 10.83 25.13 12.22
N ARG A 155 11.48 24.14 12.85
CA ARG A 155 12.89 23.80 12.62
C ARG A 155 13.90 24.95 12.78
N ALA A 156 14.18 25.35 14.03
CA ALA A 156 15.44 26.00 14.37
C ALA A 156 16.54 24.93 14.46
N ALA A 157 17.56 25.10 13.62
CA ALA A 157 18.73 24.25 13.52
C ALA A 157 19.56 24.29 14.83
N LEU A 158 19.94 23.10 15.32
CA LEU A 158 21.14 22.98 16.15
C LEU A 158 22.33 23.40 15.28
N ARG A 159 22.91 24.56 15.57
CA ARG A 159 24.27 24.89 15.15
C ARG A 159 25.22 24.54 16.29
N VAL A 160 26.19 23.73 15.89
CA VAL A 160 27.47 23.44 16.51
C VAL A 160 28.10 24.71 17.09
N SER A 161 28.46 24.65 18.37
CA SER A 161 29.56 25.42 18.94
C SER A 161 30.41 24.44 19.76
N GLU A 162 31.26 23.69 19.04
CA GLU A 162 32.62 23.43 19.53
C GLU A 162 33.37 24.76 19.38
N GLU A 163 33.71 25.41 20.49
CA GLU A 163 34.82 26.35 20.52
C GLU A 163 35.91 25.73 21.39
N ARG A 164 37.09 25.71 20.78
CA ARG A 164 38.40 25.40 21.33
C ARG A 164 38.90 26.54 22.20
#